data_AF-A0A8B8FP67-F1
#
_entry.id   AF-A0A8B8FP67-F1
#
_cell.length_a   1.000
_cell.length_b   1.000
_cell.length_c   1.000
_cell.angle_alpha   90.00
_cell.angle_beta   90.00
_cell.angle_gamma   90.00
#
_symmetry.space_group_name_H-M   'P 1'
#
loop_
_entity.id
_entity.type
_entity.pdbx_description
1 polymer ?
#
loop_
_entity_poly.entity_id
_entity_poly.type
_entity_poly.pdbx_seq_one_letter_code
_entity_poly.pdbx_strand_id
1 'polypeptide(L)'
;MYRTTSAYDTLTDSNTSSEVTSVRSNDGRPMDMLQIQFLNYIKVCDVSSVRNLLENHSDFDLNCKNYQGMTGLNLAIEVHCEQMIDLLLSRHGLEIGDSLMYAIRENQYSIVVKLLDILQSENPENVKLGYEYSTEFPQYLTPLMLAAQCGHVKVISLLLKRGHTISLPHKPQCLCKEICKSLGQLNNGLGAAELKLSVFRALANPSYISLTSQDPILTAFQLSKILLDHGNVDRIFKSDYELLNLQTRMFAVHLIGLCRSSSEVEQILTRKEGCSFFGAFPYQRLVMAMDLKQKEFVAHAYVQQILETAWSG
;
A
#
# COMPACT_ATOMS: atom_id res chain seq x y z
N MET A 1 -6.75 4.73 -7.64
CA MET A 1 -7.41 6.05 -7.60
C MET A 1 -8.53 5.96 -6.58
N TYR A 2 -8.26 6.29 -5.33
CA TYR A 2 -9.33 6.53 -4.36
C TYR A 2 -9.97 7.87 -4.74
N ARG A 3 -11.23 7.82 -5.17
CA ARG A 3 -11.94 8.95 -5.75
C ARG A 3 -12.20 10.01 -4.69
N THR A 4 -11.67 11.21 -4.94
CA THR A 4 -12.18 12.48 -4.43
C THR A 4 -13.52 12.79 -5.10
N THR A 5 -14.56 13.08 -4.32
CA THR A 5 -15.67 13.94 -4.75
C THR A 5 -16.15 14.76 -3.56
N SER A 6 -15.79 16.05 -3.59
CA SER A 6 -16.42 17.14 -2.86
C SER A 6 -17.31 17.89 -3.83
N ALA A 7 -18.55 18.19 -3.40
CA ALA A 7 -19.36 19.40 -3.67
C ALA A 7 -20.84 19.05 -3.48
N TYR A 8 -21.44 19.51 -2.39
CA TYR A 8 -22.35 20.66 -2.32
C TYR A 8 -23.70 20.42 -3.00
N ASP A 9 -24.77 20.39 -2.20
CA ASP A 9 -25.95 21.20 -2.49
C ASP A 9 -26.74 21.58 -1.22
N THR A 10 -27.20 22.81 -1.29
CA THR A 10 -27.89 23.70 -0.35
C THR A 10 -29.18 23.17 0.27
N LEU A 11 -29.45 23.53 1.54
CA LEU A 11 -30.79 23.93 2.01
C LEU A 11 -30.67 24.95 3.16
N THR A 12 -31.34 26.07 2.97
CA THR A 12 -31.40 27.27 3.82
C THR A 12 -32.41 27.14 4.97
N ASP A 13 -32.00 27.71 6.10
CA ASP A 13 -32.73 28.43 7.15
C ASP A 13 -33.86 27.82 8.02
N SER A 14 -33.61 27.99 9.32
CA SER A 14 -34.52 28.33 10.43
C SER A 14 -35.39 27.21 11.05
N ASN A 15 -34.92 26.67 12.18
CA ASN A 15 -35.58 26.92 13.48
C ASN A 15 -34.81 26.34 14.67
N THR A 16 -34.81 27.13 15.73
CA THR A 16 -34.26 26.92 17.07
C THR A 16 -34.75 25.64 17.74
N SER A 17 -33.83 24.76 18.11
CA SER A 17 -33.83 24.06 19.39
C SER A 17 -32.46 23.41 19.58
N SER A 18 -31.90 23.59 20.77
CA SER A 18 -30.65 23.00 21.23
C SER A 18 -30.77 21.48 21.30
N GLU A 19 -30.62 20.81 20.17
CA GLU A 19 -30.36 19.37 20.14
C GLU A 19 -28.88 19.17 20.46
N VAL A 20 -28.61 18.76 21.71
CA VAL A 20 -27.37 18.08 22.06
C VAL A 20 -27.35 16.81 21.21
N THR A 21 -26.76 16.90 20.02
CA THR A 21 -26.51 15.76 19.15
C THR A 21 -25.63 14.81 19.94
N SER A 22 -26.23 13.73 20.43
CA SER A 22 -25.50 12.71 21.18
C SER A 22 -24.45 12.11 20.25
N VAL A 23 -23.20 12.57 20.35
CA VAL A 23 -22.11 12.02 19.55
C VAL A 23 -21.86 10.61 20.10
N ARG A 24 -22.16 9.61 19.28
CA ARG A 24 -22.01 8.20 19.64
C ARG A 24 -20.64 7.70 19.22
N SER A 25 -20.06 6.85 20.05
CA SER A 25 -18.89 6.03 19.68
C SER A 25 -19.28 5.00 18.62
N ASN A 26 -18.29 4.39 17.96
CA ASN A 26 -18.51 3.33 16.97
C ASN A 26 -19.34 2.15 17.53
N ASP A 27 -19.26 1.89 18.84
CA ASP A 27 -20.00 0.81 19.53
C ASP A 27 -21.40 1.25 20.01
N GLY A 28 -21.89 2.42 19.60
CA GLY A 28 -23.22 2.93 19.93
C GLY A 28 -23.37 3.45 21.38
N ARG A 29 -22.30 3.41 22.19
CA ARG A 29 -22.29 3.99 23.54
C ARG A 29 -22.20 5.51 23.47
N PRO A 30 -22.93 6.25 24.33
CA PRO A 30 -22.76 7.68 24.45
C PRO A 30 -21.31 7.97 24.86
N MET A 31 -20.59 8.77 24.06
CA MET A 31 -19.27 9.23 24.46
C MET A 31 -19.40 10.26 25.56
N ASP A 32 -18.47 10.22 26.51
CA ASP A 32 -18.38 11.23 27.54
C ASP A 32 -18.04 12.60 26.92
N MET A 33 -18.57 13.68 27.47
CA MET A 33 -18.37 15.03 26.95
C MET A 33 -16.88 15.41 26.93
N LEU A 34 -16.11 14.91 27.91
CA LEU A 34 -14.65 15.09 27.98
C LEU A 34 -13.94 14.38 26.82
N GLN A 35 -14.38 13.18 26.42
CA GLN A 35 -13.80 12.46 25.27
C GLN A 35 -14.05 13.20 23.96
N ILE A 36 -15.25 13.78 23.79
CA ILE A 36 -15.58 14.60 22.63
C ILE A 36 -14.68 15.84 22.58
N GLN A 37 -14.50 16.53 23.71
CA GLN A 37 -13.62 17.69 23.80
C GLN A 37 -12.16 17.32 23.51
N PHE A 38 -11.65 16.25 24.09
CA PHE A 38 -10.30 15.73 23.85
C PHE A 38 -10.04 15.49 22.35
N LEU A 39 -10.92 14.75 21.68
CA LEU A 39 -10.78 14.46 20.26
C LEU A 39 -10.90 15.73 19.39
N ASN A 40 -11.74 16.69 19.79
CA ASN A 40 -11.83 17.99 19.10
C ASN A 40 -10.57 18.83 19.27
N TYR A 41 -9.97 18.87 20.46
CA TYR A 41 -8.69 19.57 20.69
C TYR A 41 -7.56 18.96 19.86
N ILE A 42 -7.52 17.64 19.70
CA ILE A 42 -6.58 16.96 18.81
C ILE A 42 -6.81 17.36 17.35
N LYS A 43 -8.07 17.39 16.90
CA LYS A 43 -8.42 17.79 15.51
C LYS A 43 -7.95 19.19 15.15
N VAL A 44 -7.95 20.11 16.11
CA VAL A 44 -7.44 21.49 15.92
C VAL A 44 -5.96 21.65 16.32
N CYS A 45 -5.26 20.57 16.66
CA CYS A 45 -3.87 20.55 17.11
C CYS A 45 -3.61 21.45 18.34
N ASP A 46 -4.58 21.55 19.27
CA ASP A 46 -4.43 22.27 20.53
C ASP A 46 -3.69 21.43 21.60
N VAL A 47 -2.41 21.22 21.34
CA VAL A 47 -1.31 21.41 22.29
C VAL A 47 -1.66 21.44 23.78
N SER A 48 -1.98 22.67 24.18
CA SER A 48 -2.06 23.12 25.56
C SER A 48 -3.33 22.61 26.23
N SER A 49 -4.45 22.64 25.50
CA SER A 49 -5.73 22.16 26.03
C SER A 49 -5.70 20.66 26.26
N VAL A 50 -5.11 19.86 25.35
CA VAL A 50 -4.95 18.42 25.57
C VAL A 50 -4.03 18.15 26.75
N ARG A 51 -2.90 18.86 26.87
CA ARG A 51 -1.99 18.72 28.01
C ARG A 51 -2.72 18.98 29.34
N ASN A 52 -3.43 20.11 29.44
CA ASN A 52 -4.18 20.51 30.62
C ASN A 52 -5.29 19.50 30.95
N LEU A 53 -6.02 19.01 29.94
CA LEU A 53 -7.08 18.01 30.13
C LEU A 53 -6.52 16.71 30.72
N LEU A 54 -5.38 16.23 30.20
CA LEU A 54 -4.73 15.00 30.67
C LEU A 54 -4.05 15.15 32.03
N GLU A 55 -3.58 16.35 32.39
CA GLU A 55 -3.01 16.64 33.71
C GLU A 55 -4.10 16.69 34.79
N ASN A 56 -5.30 17.18 34.45
CA ASN A 56 -6.43 17.26 35.38
C ASN A 56 -7.21 15.95 35.56
N HIS A 57 -7.03 14.98 34.65
CA HIS A 57 -7.77 13.71 34.67
C HIS A 57 -6.81 12.52 34.47
N SER A 58 -6.28 12.00 35.58
CA SER A 58 -5.33 10.87 35.57
C SER A 58 -5.90 9.58 34.99
N ASP A 59 -7.22 9.38 35.12
CA ASP A 59 -7.92 8.14 34.74
C ASP A 59 -8.61 8.27 33.37
N PHE A 60 -8.22 9.27 32.57
CA PHE A 60 -8.80 9.52 31.26
C PHE A 60 -8.44 8.42 30.24
N ASP A 61 -9.44 7.91 29.53
CA ASP A 61 -9.25 6.92 28.47
C ASP A 61 -8.66 7.55 27.19
N LEU A 62 -7.35 7.39 27.02
CA LEU A 62 -6.60 7.84 25.85
C LEU A 62 -6.97 7.09 24.57
N ASN A 63 -7.51 5.89 24.68
CA ASN A 63 -7.81 4.99 23.55
C ASN A 63 -9.26 5.14 23.08
N CYS A 64 -9.96 6.19 23.53
CA CYS A 64 -11.30 6.49 23.07
C CYS A 64 -11.34 6.69 21.55
N LYS A 65 -12.40 6.17 20.94
CA LYS A 65 -12.60 6.16 19.48
C LYS A 65 -13.78 7.05 19.10
N ASN A 66 -13.61 7.82 18.03
CA ASN A 66 -14.70 8.61 17.46
C ASN A 66 -15.74 7.71 16.75
N TYR A 67 -16.77 8.31 16.14
CA TYR A 67 -17.81 7.60 15.39
C TYR A 67 -17.29 6.82 14.15
N GLN A 68 -16.06 7.11 13.69
CA GLN A 68 -15.39 6.42 12.58
C GLN A 68 -14.46 5.31 13.08
N GLY A 69 -14.36 5.11 14.40
CA GLY A 69 -13.43 4.15 15.00
C GLY A 69 -11.99 4.66 15.15
N MET A 70 -11.72 5.96 14.88
CA MET A 70 -10.38 6.54 14.99
C MET A 70 -10.06 6.97 16.41
N THR A 71 -8.87 6.59 16.89
CA THR A 71 -8.32 7.02 18.18
C THR A 71 -7.78 8.46 18.09
N GLY A 72 -7.49 9.06 19.25
CA GLY A 72 -6.79 10.35 19.31
C GLY A 72 -5.45 10.33 18.57
N LEU A 73 -4.69 9.23 18.64
CA LEU A 73 -3.42 9.09 17.92
C LEU A 73 -3.63 9.06 16.39
N ASN A 74 -4.65 8.34 15.90
CA ASN A 74 -5.00 8.32 14.46
C ASN A 74 -5.32 9.74 13.95
N LEU A 75 -6.10 10.51 14.73
CA LEU A 75 -6.44 11.89 14.39
C LEU A 75 -5.22 12.81 14.41
N ALA A 76 -4.33 12.67 15.40
CA ALA A 76 -3.11 13.47 15.48
C ALA A 76 -2.19 13.24 14.27
N ILE A 77 -2.14 12.01 13.76
CA ILE A 77 -1.45 11.64 12.52
C ILE A 77 -2.16 12.29 11.33
N GLU A 78 -3.48 12.16 11.19
CA GLU A 78 -4.23 12.76 10.08
C GLU A 78 -4.04 14.29 9.99
N VAL A 79 -3.93 14.98 11.13
CA VAL A 79 -3.70 16.43 11.21
C VAL A 79 -2.22 16.81 10.99
N HIS A 80 -1.31 15.83 10.92
CA HIS A 80 0.15 16.05 10.80
C HIS A 80 0.73 16.86 11.97
N CYS A 81 0.20 16.66 13.19
CA CYS A 81 0.59 17.41 14.38
C CYS A 81 1.63 16.63 15.21
N GLU A 82 2.91 16.72 14.87
CA GLU A 82 3.99 15.94 15.52
C GLU A 82 4.11 16.19 17.02
N GLN A 83 3.93 17.43 17.48
CA GLN A 83 3.96 17.75 18.92
C GLN A 83 2.85 17.06 19.71
N MET A 84 1.66 16.91 19.10
CA MET A 84 0.55 16.18 19.72
C MET A 84 0.85 14.68 19.73
N ILE A 85 1.42 14.14 18.65
CA ILE A 85 1.85 12.73 18.59
C ILE A 85 2.87 12.45 19.70
N ASP A 86 3.90 13.29 19.84
CA ASP A 86 4.92 13.12 20.88
C ASP A 86 4.32 13.23 22.29
N LEU A 87 3.36 14.14 22.49
CA LEU A 87 2.63 14.25 23.76
C LEU A 87 1.84 12.98 24.06
N LEU A 88 1.10 12.43 23.09
CA LEU A 88 0.31 11.22 23.27
C LEU A 88 1.21 10.01 23.53
N LEU A 89 2.27 9.82 22.72
CA LEU A 89 3.22 8.72 22.88
C LEU A 89 3.99 8.75 24.20
N SER A 90 4.11 9.92 24.83
CA SER A 90 4.72 10.04 26.17
C SER A 90 3.84 9.52 27.32
N ARG A 91 2.55 9.24 27.07
CA ARG A 91 1.60 8.80 28.10
C ARG A 91 1.55 7.28 28.19
N HIS A 92 1.54 6.77 29.42
CA HIS A 92 1.36 5.34 29.69
C HIS A 92 -0.06 4.88 29.34
N GLY A 93 -0.18 3.65 28.82
CA GLY A 93 -1.48 3.04 28.51
C GLY A 93 -2.05 3.41 27.13
N LEU A 94 -1.35 4.21 26.33
CA LEU A 94 -1.75 4.47 24.94
C LEU A 94 -1.50 3.22 24.08
N GLU A 95 -2.54 2.78 23.37
CA GLU A 95 -2.44 1.72 22.38
C GLU A 95 -2.14 2.32 21.00
N ILE A 96 -1.04 1.87 20.37
CA ILE A 96 -0.69 2.32 19.02
C ILE A 96 -1.71 1.80 17.99
N GLY A 97 -2.22 0.57 18.16
CA GLY A 97 -3.21 -0.01 17.26
C GLY A 97 -2.82 0.15 15.79
N ASP A 98 -3.78 0.55 14.96
CA ASP A 98 -3.61 0.76 13.52
C ASP A 98 -2.98 2.12 13.14
N SER A 99 -2.50 2.92 14.11
CA SER A 99 -1.86 4.23 13.85
C SER A 99 -0.66 4.14 12.94
N LEU A 100 0.09 3.02 12.95
CA LEU A 100 1.19 2.80 12.00
C LEU A 100 0.69 2.81 10.55
N MET A 101 -0.48 2.22 10.28
CA MET A 101 -1.06 2.18 8.94
C MET A 101 -1.48 3.57 8.47
N TYR A 102 -2.06 4.38 9.37
CA TYR A 102 -2.34 5.79 9.10
C TYR A 102 -1.05 6.57 8.78
N ALA A 103 0.00 6.43 9.59
CA ALA A 103 1.26 7.13 9.37
C ALA A 103 1.93 6.75 8.04
N ILE A 104 1.82 5.48 7.64
CA ILE A 104 2.27 5.00 6.33
C ILE A 104 1.42 5.61 5.22
N ARG A 105 0.10 5.60 5.34
CA ARG A 105 -0.83 6.16 4.33
C ARG A 105 -0.59 7.65 4.10
N GLU A 106 -0.34 8.40 5.17
CA GLU A 106 -0.03 9.83 5.15
C GLU A 106 1.43 10.15 4.80
N ASN A 107 2.25 9.13 4.49
CA ASN A 107 3.67 9.26 4.14
C ASN A 107 4.54 10.00 5.18
N GLN A 108 4.22 9.87 6.47
CA GLN A 108 4.93 10.54 7.55
C GLN A 108 6.13 9.71 8.03
N TYR A 109 7.23 9.78 7.28
CA TYR A 109 8.42 8.95 7.54
C TYR A 109 8.93 9.02 8.99
N SER A 110 9.05 10.22 9.57
CA SER A 110 9.54 10.39 10.95
C SER A 110 8.64 9.70 11.99
N ILE A 111 7.32 9.82 11.82
CA ILE A 111 6.34 9.18 12.70
C ILE A 111 6.35 7.67 12.49
N VAL A 112 6.45 7.19 11.26
CA VAL A 112 6.59 5.75 10.96
C VAL A 112 7.82 5.16 11.66
N VAL A 113 8.95 5.87 11.67
CA VAL A 113 10.15 5.43 12.41
C VAL A 113 9.86 5.33 13.90
N LYS A 114 9.33 6.40 14.51
CA LYS A 114 8.99 6.45 15.94
C LYS A 114 8.04 5.31 16.35
N LEU A 115 6.95 5.14 15.62
CA LEU A 115 5.94 4.10 15.91
C LEU A 115 6.52 2.69 15.74
N LEU A 116 7.32 2.45 14.70
CA LEU A 116 7.98 1.16 14.52
C LEU A 116 8.98 0.86 15.64
N ASP A 117 9.73 1.85 16.14
CA ASP A 117 10.70 1.65 17.22
C ASP A 117 9.99 1.21 18.51
N ILE A 118 8.86 1.84 18.83
CA ILE A 118 8.04 1.46 19.99
C ILE A 118 7.46 0.06 19.80
N LEU A 119 6.81 -0.20 18.67
CA LEU A 119 6.19 -1.51 18.39
C LEU A 119 7.21 -2.66 18.34
N GLN A 120 8.42 -2.40 17.85
CA GLN A 120 9.50 -3.39 17.86
C GLN A 120 10.00 -3.71 19.26
N SER A 121 9.97 -2.74 20.19
CA SER A 121 10.34 -2.99 21.58
C SER A 121 9.31 -3.83 22.31
N GLU A 122 8.03 -3.72 21.94
CA GLU A 122 6.93 -4.45 22.57
C GLU A 122 6.76 -5.86 21.97
N ASN A 123 6.57 -5.96 20.64
CA ASN A 123 6.25 -7.22 19.96
C ASN A 123 6.76 -7.25 18.51
N PRO A 124 8.01 -7.68 18.27
CA PRO A 124 8.64 -7.64 16.93
C PRO A 124 7.89 -8.39 15.82
N GLU A 125 7.24 -9.50 16.15
CA GLU A 125 6.57 -10.36 15.16
C GLU A 125 5.20 -9.80 14.75
N ASN A 126 4.48 -9.13 15.67
CA ASN A 126 3.17 -8.56 15.38
C ASN A 126 3.25 -7.36 14.43
N VAL A 127 4.37 -6.62 14.43
CA VAL A 127 4.57 -5.46 13.53
C VAL A 127 4.53 -5.87 12.06
N LYS A 128 4.87 -7.13 11.74
CA LYS A 128 4.89 -7.64 10.37
C LYS A 128 3.50 -8.06 9.89
N LEU A 129 2.56 -8.28 10.80
CA LEU A 129 1.20 -8.71 10.52
C LEU A 129 0.28 -7.50 10.31
N GLY A 130 -0.92 -7.74 9.77
CA GLY A 130 -1.96 -6.72 9.72
C GLY A 130 -2.69 -6.60 11.06
N TYR A 131 -3.56 -5.59 11.17
CA TYR A 131 -4.27 -5.27 12.42
C TYR A 131 -5.66 -5.91 12.45
N GLU A 132 -5.95 -6.71 13.48
CA GLU A 132 -7.20 -7.48 13.57
C GLU A 132 -8.45 -6.61 13.82
N TYR A 133 -8.31 -5.48 14.50
CA TYR A 133 -9.43 -4.66 14.99
C TYR A 133 -9.52 -3.27 14.34
N SER A 134 -8.99 -3.10 13.14
CA SER A 134 -9.13 -1.85 12.38
C SER A 134 -10.49 -1.79 11.67
N THR A 135 -11.16 -0.64 11.74
CA THR A 135 -12.39 -0.37 10.98
C THR A 135 -12.07 0.01 9.53
N GLU A 136 -10.88 0.55 9.28
CA GLU A 136 -10.46 1.13 8.01
C GLU A 136 -9.60 0.16 7.18
N PHE A 137 -8.71 -0.59 7.85
CA PHE A 137 -7.74 -1.45 7.17
C PHE A 137 -8.14 -2.93 7.26
N PRO A 138 -8.15 -3.66 6.13
CA PRO A 138 -8.37 -5.10 6.16
C PRO A 138 -7.28 -5.81 6.98
N GLN A 139 -7.67 -6.83 7.75
CA GLN A 139 -6.77 -7.58 8.64
C GLN A 139 -5.55 -8.18 7.92
N TYR A 140 -5.69 -8.49 6.65
CA TYR A 140 -4.64 -9.08 5.83
C TYR A 140 -3.63 -8.07 5.27
N LEU A 141 -3.91 -6.78 5.40
CA LEU A 141 -3.06 -5.71 4.87
C LEU A 141 -1.89 -5.48 5.81
N THR A 142 -0.69 -5.85 5.36
CA THR A 142 0.54 -5.61 6.13
C THR A 142 1.06 -4.18 5.91
N PRO A 143 1.86 -3.63 6.84
CA PRO A 143 2.49 -2.32 6.67
C PRO A 143 3.28 -2.17 5.37
N LEU A 144 4.02 -3.22 4.97
CA LEU A 144 4.81 -3.22 3.73
C LEU A 144 3.91 -3.25 2.49
N MET A 145 2.80 -4.00 2.52
CA MET A 145 1.82 -3.98 1.43
C MET A 145 1.23 -2.59 1.24
N LEU A 146 0.82 -1.91 2.31
CA LEU A 146 0.28 -0.55 2.24
C LEU A 146 1.32 0.45 1.73
N ALA A 147 2.55 0.40 2.27
CA ALA A 147 3.63 1.28 1.82
C ALA A 147 3.97 1.10 0.33
N ALA A 148 3.99 -0.16 -0.13
CA ALA A 148 4.18 -0.50 -1.53
C ALA A 148 3.03 -0.03 -2.41
N GLN A 149 1.77 -0.21 -1.98
CA GLN A 149 0.59 0.27 -2.71
C GLN A 149 0.59 1.79 -2.87
N CYS A 150 0.97 2.54 -1.84
CA CYS A 150 1.10 4.00 -1.90
C CYS A 150 2.38 4.46 -2.63
N GLY A 151 3.34 3.58 -2.89
CA GLY A 151 4.59 3.91 -3.59
C GLY A 151 5.59 4.72 -2.76
N HIS A 152 5.52 4.68 -1.43
CA HIS A 152 6.37 5.47 -0.54
C HIS A 152 7.77 4.86 -0.40
N VAL A 153 8.67 5.20 -1.34
CA VAL A 153 10.03 4.64 -1.47
C VAL A 153 10.81 4.60 -0.15
N LYS A 154 10.82 5.69 0.63
CA LYS A 154 11.56 5.76 1.91
C LYS A 154 11.02 4.79 2.95
N VAL A 155 9.69 4.69 3.06
CA VAL A 155 9.00 3.79 3.98
C VAL A 155 9.19 2.33 3.55
N ILE A 156 9.05 2.03 2.25
CA ILE A 156 9.32 0.70 1.70
C ILE A 156 10.75 0.26 2.04
N SER A 157 11.75 1.12 1.81
CA SER A 157 13.15 0.81 2.13
C SER A 157 13.37 0.55 3.63
N LEU A 158 12.73 1.34 4.49
CA LEU A 158 12.81 1.16 5.95
C LEU A 158 12.23 -0.20 6.37
N LEU A 159 11.03 -0.54 5.89
CA LEU A 159 10.35 -1.79 6.22
C LEU A 159 11.12 -3.02 5.68
N LEU A 160 11.66 -2.93 4.46
CA LEU A 160 12.52 -3.99 3.90
C LEU A 160 13.79 -4.20 4.74
N LYS A 161 14.44 -3.12 5.18
CA LYS A 161 15.61 -3.20 6.09
C LYS A 161 15.27 -3.85 7.44
N ARG A 162 14.02 -3.73 7.88
CA ARG A 162 13.47 -4.36 9.09
C ARG A 162 12.97 -5.78 8.87
N GLY A 163 13.23 -6.37 7.70
CA GLY A 163 12.92 -7.76 7.40
C GLY A 163 11.45 -8.02 7.07
N HIS A 164 10.66 -6.99 6.75
CA HIS A 164 9.33 -7.20 6.20
C HIS A 164 9.44 -7.72 4.76
N THR A 165 8.58 -8.66 4.39
CA THR A 165 8.56 -9.26 3.05
C THR A 165 7.13 -9.43 2.54
N ILE A 166 6.93 -9.26 1.23
CA ILE A 166 5.68 -9.63 0.56
C ILE A 166 5.91 -10.94 -0.20
N SER A 167 5.18 -11.98 0.17
CA SER A 167 5.23 -13.27 -0.52
C SER A 167 4.45 -13.24 -1.83
N LEU A 168 5.04 -13.77 -2.90
CA LEU A 168 4.35 -13.92 -4.18
C LEU A 168 3.20 -14.94 -4.05
N PRO A 169 1.97 -14.61 -4.51
CA PRO A 169 0.89 -15.58 -4.52
C PRO A 169 1.22 -16.81 -5.36
N HIS A 170 0.76 -17.97 -4.91
CA HIS A 170 0.90 -19.20 -5.69
C HIS A 170 0.08 -19.15 -6.98
N LYS A 171 0.49 -19.95 -7.96
CA LYS A 171 -0.21 -20.10 -9.25
C LYS A 171 -1.70 -20.43 -9.03
N PRO A 172 -2.62 -19.99 -9.92
CA PRO A 172 -4.06 -20.16 -9.73
C PRO A 172 -4.52 -21.60 -9.47
N GLN A 173 -3.83 -22.59 -10.03
CA GLN A 173 -4.16 -24.02 -9.94
C GLN A 173 -3.39 -24.77 -8.84
N CYS A 174 -2.73 -24.05 -7.92
CA CYS A 174 -1.96 -24.70 -6.86
C CYS A 174 -2.89 -25.38 -5.84
N LEU A 175 -2.62 -26.67 -5.56
CA LEU A 175 -3.42 -27.52 -4.66
C LEU A 175 -2.81 -27.66 -3.26
N CYS A 176 -2.00 -26.67 -2.84
CA CYS A 176 -1.29 -26.74 -1.57
C CYS A 176 -2.25 -26.66 -0.37
N LYS A 177 -2.16 -27.63 0.55
CA LYS A 177 -3.08 -27.71 1.70
C LYS A 177 -2.85 -26.58 2.72
N GLU A 178 -1.59 -26.25 2.99
CA GLU A 178 -1.22 -25.28 4.03
C GLU A 178 -1.69 -23.84 3.72
N ILE A 179 -1.49 -23.39 2.47
CA ILE A 179 -1.72 -21.98 2.08
C ILE A 179 -2.97 -21.89 1.19
N CYS A 180 -3.05 -22.65 0.11
CA CYS A 180 -4.05 -22.47 -0.94
C CYS A 180 -5.44 -22.91 -0.47
N LYS A 181 -5.53 -24.01 0.29
CA LYS A 181 -6.80 -24.56 0.79
C LYS A 181 -7.35 -23.74 1.97
N SER A 182 -6.49 -23.30 2.89
CA SER A 182 -6.86 -22.41 4.00
C SER A 182 -7.33 -21.05 3.50
N LEU A 183 -6.59 -20.46 2.54
CA LEU A 183 -7.00 -19.22 1.89
C LEU A 183 -8.32 -19.36 1.14
N GLY A 184 -8.54 -20.44 0.38
CA GLY A 184 -9.80 -20.67 -0.34
C GLY A 184 -11.04 -20.77 0.55
N GLN A 185 -10.88 -21.03 1.85
CA GLN A 185 -11.96 -21.09 2.84
C GLN A 185 -12.24 -19.73 3.52
N LEU A 186 -11.36 -18.74 3.39
CA LEU A 186 -11.55 -17.39 3.96
C LEU A 186 -12.70 -16.66 3.27
N ASN A 187 -13.71 -16.26 4.05
CA ASN A 187 -14.85 -15.46 3.60
C ASN A 187 -15.47 -15.96 2.28
N ASN A 188 -15.77 -17.27 2.21
CA ASN A 188 -16.32 -17.94 1.02
C ASN A 188 -15.49 -17.75 -0.27
N GLY A 189 -14.18 -17.50 -0.13
CA GLY A 189 -13.25 -17.26 -1.24
C GLY A 189 -13.11 -15.80 -1.66
N LEU A 190 -14.03 -14.90 -1.28
CA LEU A 190 -13.96 -13.48 -1.65
C LEU A 190 -12.80 -12.78 -0.95
N GLY A 191 -12.65 -12.99 0.37
CA GLY A 191 -11.53 -12.41 1.12
C GLY A 191 -10.16 -12.87 0.61
N ALA A 192 -10.08 -14.12 0.13
CA ALA A 192 -8.87 -14.66 -0.49
C ALA A 192 -8.53 -13.98 -1.82
N ALA A 193 -9.55 -13.67 -2.63
CA ALA A 193 -9.40 -12.94 -3.87
C ALA A 193 -8.98 -11.48 -3.63
N GLU A 194 -9.58 -10.82 -2.64
CA GLU A 194 -9.22 -9.45 -2.23
C GLU A 194 -7.78 -9.35 -1.70
N LEU A 195 -7.37 -10.25 -0.80
CA LEU A 195 -5.98 -10.31 -0.34
C LEU A 195 -5.03 -10.50 -1.52
N LYS A 196 -5.34 -11.45 -2.42
CA LYS A 196 -4.47 -11.76 -3.55
C LYS A 196 -4.31 -10.55 -4.46
N LEU A 197 -5.41 -9.86 -4.76
CA LEU A 197 -5.38 -8.62 -5.52
C LEU A 197 -4.57 -7.54 -4.80
N SER A 198 -4.74 -7.40 -3.48
CA SER A 198 -4.00 -6.45 -2.65
C SER A 198 -2.48 -6.72 -2.70
N VAL A 199 -2.06 -7.98 -2.63
CA VAL A 199 -0.66 -8.38 -2.80
C VAL A 199 -0.15 -8.00 -4.19
N PHE A 200 -0.92 -8.26 -5.25
CA PHE A 200 -0.53 -7.88 -6.60
C PHE A 200 -0.45 -6.37 -6.81
N ARG A 201 -1.33 -5.58 -6.18
CA ARG A 201 -1.24 -4.11 -6.19
C ARG A 201 0.08 -3.61 -5.57
N ALA A 202 0.54 -4.27 -4.51
CA ALA A 202 1.82 -3.96 -3.88
C ALA A 202 3.01 -4.37 -4.78
N LEU A 203 3.01 -5.59 -5.31
CA LEU A 203 4.09 -6.13 -6.13
C LEU A 203 4.24 -5.42 -7.49
N ALA A 204 3.13 -4.98 -8.08
CA ALA A 204 3.11 -4.29 -9.37
C ALA A 204 3.48 -2.80 -9.27
N ASN A 205 3.64 -2.26 -8.05
CA ASN A 205 3.99 -0.86 -7.89
C ASN A 205 5.43 -0.60 -8.37
N PRO A 206 5.67 0.37 -9.29
CA PRO A 206 6.99 0.72 -9.79
C PRO A 206 8.05 0.99 -8.70
N SER A 207 7.66 1.67 -7.62
CA SER A 207 8.54 1.97 -6.49
C SER A 207 9.02 0.69 -5.80
N TYR A 208 8.13 -0.30 -5.66
CA TYR A 208 8.48 -1.58 -5.04
C TYR A 208 9.39 -2.41 -5.95
N ILE A 209 9.05 -2.54 -7.23
CA ILE A 209 9.87 -3.28 -8.20
C ILE A 209 11.28 -2.68 -8.29
N SER A 210 11.39 -1.35 -8.35
CA SER A 210 12.68 -0.65 -8.47
C SER A 210 13.59 -0.83 -7.24
N LEU A 211 13.01 -1.02 -6.05
CA LEU A 211 13.77 -1.22 -4.81
C LEU A 211 14.15 -2.68 -4.55
N THR A 212 13.36 -3.63 -5.05
CA THR A 212 13.51 -5.06 -4.70
C THR A 212 14.12 -5.89 -5.81
N SER A 213 14.02 -5.46 -7.07
CA SER A 213 14.51 -6.23 -8.22
C SER A 213 15.91 -5.80 -8.67
N GLN A 214 16.73 -6.79 -9.03
CA GLN A 214 18.02 -6.59 -9.69
C GLN A 214 17.87 -6.28 -11.20
N ASP A 215 16.84 -6.85 -11.85
CA ASP A 215 16.45 -6.56 -13.23
C ASP A 215 14.96 -6.19 -13.27
N PRO A 216 14.63 -4.90 -13.08
CA PRO A 216 13.25 -4.43 -13.03
C PRO A 216 12.43 -4.72 -14.30
N ILE A 217 13.07 -4.74 -15.47
CA ILE A 217 12.40 -5.03 -16.75
C ILE A 217 12.03 -6.51 -16.81
N LEU A 218 12.94 -7.41 -16.43
CA LEU A 218 12.66 -8.84 -16.34
C LEU A 218 11.54 -9.12 -15.33
N THR A 219 11.60 -8.51 -14.14
CA THR A 219 10.55 -8.66 -13.13
C THR A 219 9.21 -8.16 -13.65
N ALA A 220 9.17 -7.03 -14.34
CA ALA A 220 7.95 -6.50 -14.94
C ALA A 220 7.34 -7.48 -15.97
N PHE A 221 8.17 -8.08 -16.83
CA PHE A 221 7.69 -9.05 -17.81
C PHE A 221 7.13 -10.33 -17.17
N GLN A 222 7.83 -10.86 -16.16
CA GLN A 222 7.37 -12.04 -15.43
C GLN A 222 6.09 -11.76 -14.65
N LEU A 223 6.01 -10.61 -13.97
CA LEU A 223 4.84 -10.20 -13.22
C LEU A 223 3.64 -9.95 -14.13
N SER A 224 3.85 -9.36 -15.31
CA SER A 224 2.83 -9.19 -16.34
C SER A 224 2.19 -10.53 -16.74
N LYS A 225 3.00 -11.57 -16.95
CA LYS A 225 2.50 -12.93 -17.22
C LYS A 225 1.68 -13.48 -16.05
N ILE A 226 2.20 -13.38 -14.83
CA ILE A 226 1.53 -13.87 -13.62
C ILE A 226 0.17 -13.18 -13.45
N LEU A 227 0.11 -11.86 -13.58
CA LEU A 227 -1.12 -11.08 -13.50
C LEU A 227 -2.16 -11.52 -14.53
N LEU A 228 -1.72 -11.78 -15.78
CA LEU A 228 -2.61 -12.27 -16.83
C LEU A 228 -3.16 -13.66 -16.52
N ASP A 229 -2.31 -14.58 -16.04
CA ASP A 229 -2.73 -15.93 -15.65
C ASP A 229 -3.76 -15.90 -14.51
N HIS A 230 -3.56 -15.01 -13.53
CA HIS A 230 -4.51 -14.81 -12.44
C HIS A 230 -5.82 -14.15 -12.89
N GLY A 231 -5.77 -13.10 -13.72
CA GLY A 231 -6.96 -12.41 -14.24
C GLY A 231 -7.80 -13.28 -15.19
N ASN A 232 -7.22 -14.30 -15.81
CA ASN A 232 -7.98 -15.27 -16.63
C ASN A 232 -8.81 -16.23 -15.78
N VAL A 233 -8.38 -16.52 -14.55
CA VAL A 233 -9.08 -17.42 -13.62
C VAL A 233 -10.05 -16.65 -12.73
N ASP A 234 -9.64 -15.48 -12.24
CA ASP A 234 -10.45 -14.61 -11.39
C ASP A 234 -11.39 -13.75 -12.25
N ARG A 235 -12.65 -14.19 -12.38
CA ARG A 235 -13.67 -13.47 -13.15
C ARG A 235 -14.18 -12.22 -12.44
N ILE A 236 -14.04 -12.13 -11.11
CA ILE A 236 -14.59 -11.03 -10.31
C ILE A 236 -13.70 -9.80 -10.47
N PHE A 237 -12.39 -9.98 -10.30
CA PHE A 237 -11.40 -8.89 -10.35
C PHE A 237 -10.62 -8.80 -11.66
N LYS A 238 -11.14 -9.41 -12.74
CA LYS A 238 -10.45 -9.49 -14.03
C LYS A 238 -9.96 -8.13 -14.53
N SER A 239 -10.81 -7.09 -14.45
CA SER A 239 -10.47 -5.72 -14.86
C SER A 239 -9.32 -5.12 -14.04
N ASP A 240 -9.26 -5.39 -12.74
CA ASP A 240 -8.17 -4.91 -11.89
C ASP A 240 -6.84 -5.58 -12.25
N TYR A 241 -6.86 -6.90 -12.53
CA TYR A 241 -5.68 -7.61 -13.01
C TYR A 241 -5.19 -7.09 -14.36
N GLU A 242 -6.11 -6.80 -15.29
CA GLU A 242 -5.77 -6.21 -16.59
C GLU A 242 -5.15 -4.82 -16.45
N LEU A 243 -5.66 -4.00 -15.53
CA LEU A 243 -5.10 -2.69 -15.22
C LEU A 243 -3.70 -2.78 -14.61
N LEU A 244 -3.51 -3.65 -13.62
CA LEU A 244 -2.20 -3.88 -13.00
C LEU A 244 -1.19 -4.45 -14.01
N ASN A 245 -1.65 -5.34 -14.88
CA ASN A 245 -0.84 -5.86 -15.97
C ASN A 245 -0.39 -4.72 -16.89
N LEU A 246 -1.31 -3.87 -17.36
CA LEU A 246 -0.95 -2.70 -18.17
C LEU A 246 0.06 -1.79 -17.46
N GLN A 247 -0.16 -1.45 -16.18
CA GLN A 247 0.78 -0.65 -15.40
C GLN A 247 2.18 -1.27 -15.36
N THR A 248 2.27 -2.58 -15.14
CA THR A 248 3.54 -3.31 -15.08
C THR A 248 4.26 -3.32 -16.43
N ARG A 249 3.52 -3.49 -17.53
CA ARG A 249 4.09 -3.42 -18.89
C ARG A 249 4.60 -2.02 -19.21
N MET A 250 3.81 -0.99 -18.91
CA MET A 250 4.19 0.40 -19.12
C MET A 250 5.39 0.82 -18.27
N PHE A 251 5.56 0.25 -17.07
CA PHE A 251 6.77 0.48 -16.27
C PHE A 251 8.05 0.05 -17.02
N ALA A 252 8.05 -1.11 -17.67
CA ALA A 252 9.19 -1.55 -18.49
C ALA A 252 9.44 -0.62 -19.69
N VAL A 253 8.37 -0.14 -20.34
CA VAL A 253 8.43 0.83 -21.43
C VAL A 253 9.04 2.16 -20.96
N HIS A 254 8.61 2.65 -19.81
CA HIS A 254 9.16 3.88 -19.25
C HIS A 254 10.64 3.72 -18.89
N LEU A 255 11.05 2.57 -18.34
CA LEU A 255 12.47 2.32 -18.02
C LEU A 255 13.38 2.35 -19.25
N ILE A 256 13.00 1.69 -20.35
CA ILE A 256 13.81 1.74 -21.58
C ILE A 256 13.78 3.13 -22.23
N GLY A 257 12.70 3.90 -22.02
CA GLY A 257 12.61 5.31 -22.42
C GLY A 257 13.56 6.24 -21.67
N LEU A 258 14.17 5.80 -20.55
CA LEU A 258 15.17 6.58 -19.81
C LEU A 258 16.60 6.38 -20.35
N CYS A 259 16.82 5.44 -21.27
CA CYS A 259 18.11 5.24 -21.91
C CYS A 259 18.54 6.48 -22.71
N ARG A 260 19.83 6.83 -22.61
CA ARG A 260 20.41 8.01 -23.26
C ARG A 260 21.24 7.68 -24.50
N SER A 261 21.53 6.41 -24.73
CA SER A 261 22.32 5.96 -25.88
C SER A 261 21.80 4.66 -26.46
N SER A 262 22.08 4.43 -27.75
CA SER A 262 21.79 3.16 -28.41
C SER A 262 22.50 1.98 -27.73
N SER A 263 23.70 2.19 -27.19
CA SER A 263 24.45 1.16 -26.46
C SER A 263 23.75 0.72 -25.18
N GLU A 264 23.14 1.64 -24.41
CA GLU A 264 22.35 1.27 -23.22
C GLU A 264 21.13 0.43 -23.60
N VAL A 265 20.43 0.82 -24.67
CA VAL A 265 19.29 0.07 -25.20
C VAL A 265 19.73 -1.32 -25.64
N GLU A 266 20.84 -1.43 -26.36
CA GLU A 266 21.42 -2.70 -26.80
C GLU A 266 21.80 -3.60 -25.63
N GLN A 267 22.40 -3.04 -24.57
CA GLN A 267 22.72 -3.78 -23.35
C GLN A 267 21.47 -4.37 -22.68
N ILE A 268 20.35 -3.64 -22.68
CA ILE A 268 19.08 -4.15 -22.15
C ILE A 268 18.56 -5.29 -23.04
N LEU A 269 18.60 -5.10 -24.37
CA LEU A 269 18.07 -6.05 -25.34
C LEU A 269 18.88 -7.37 -25.43
N THR A 270 20.18 -7.32 -25.14
CA THR A 270 21.10 -8.48 -25.18
C THR A 270 21.14 -9.28 -23.87
N ARG A 271 20.43 -8.86 -22.81
CA ARG A 271 20.38 -9.63 -21.56
C ARG A 271 19.72 -10.99 -21.77
N LYS A 272 20.39 -12.05 -21.29
CA LYS A 272 19.95 -13.45 -21.44
C LYS A 272 19.11 -13.98 -20.27
N GLU A 273 19.13 -13.29 -19.14
CA GLU A 273 18.47 -13.75 -17.91
C GLU A 273 16.97 -14.00 -18.13
N GLY A 274 16.49 -15.19 -17.76
CA GLY A 274 15.08 -15.57 -17.91
C GLY A 274 14.65 -15.91 -19.34
N CYS A 275 15.52 -15.79 -20.34
CA CYS A 275 15.24 -16.20 -21.71
C CYS A 275 15.66 -17.67 -21.91
N SER A 276 14.75 -18.50 -22.42
CA SER A 276 15.02 -19.92 -22.75
C SER A 276 15.35 -20.13 -24.23
N PHE A 277 15.53 -19.06 -24.99
CA PHE A 277 15.79 -19.12 -26.42
C PHE A 277 17.24 -19.54 -26.70
N PHE A 278 17.41 -20.64 -27.43
CA PHE A 278 18.69 -21.15 -27.91
C PHE A 278 18.82 -20.86 -29.40
N GLY A 279 19.17 -19.63 -29.76
CA GLY A 279 19.42 -19.25 -31.15
C GLY A 279 20.45 -18.14 -31.28
N ALA A 280 20.93 -17.93 -32.50
CA ALA A 280 21.98 -16.97 -32.82
C ALA A 280 21.51 -15.50 -32.79
N PHE A 281 20.21 -15.26 -32.60
CA PHE A 281 19.68 -13.90 -32.56
C PHE A 281 20.26 -13.13 -31.35
N PRO A 282 20.83 -11.93 -31.56
CA PRO A 282 21.62 -11.25 -30.54
C PRO A 282 20.78 -10.68 -29.40
N TYR A 283 19.49 -10.40 -29.62
CA TYR A 283 18.63 -9.71 -28.65
C TYR A 283 17.70 -10.66 -27.89
N GLN A 284 18.22 -11.38 -26.90
CA GLN A 284 17.43 -12.38 -26.16
C GLN A 284 16.31 -11.78 -25.31
N ARG A 285 16.50 -10.58 -24.74
CA ARG A 285 15.45 -9.88 -23.99
C ARG A 285 14.30 -9.47 -24.89
N LEU A 286 14.58 -9.14 -26.16
CA LEU A 286 13.54 -8.84 -27.14
C LEU A 286 12.71 -10.08 -27.49
N VAL A 287 13.36 -11.23 -27.72
CA VAL A 287 12.65 -12.50 -27.95
C VAL A 287 11.72 -12.81 -26.79
N MET A 288 12.23 -12.68 -25.56
CA MET A 288 11.42 -12.84 -24.35
C MET A 288 10.24 -11.85 -24.29
N ALA A 289 10.44 -10.59 -24.68
CA ALA A 289 9.37 -9.59 -24.72
C ALA A 289 8.25 -10.01 -25.70
N MET A 290 8.60 -10.60 -26.85
CA MET A 290 7.61 -11.15 -27.79
C MET A 290 6.87 -12.35 -27.22
N ASP A 291 7.59 -13.31 -26.63
CA ASP A 291 7.00 -14.53 -26.01
C ASP A 291 6.01 -14.16 -24.89
N LEU A 292 6.34 -13.11 -24.13
CA LEU A 292 5.52 -12.58 -23.04
C LEU A 292 4.53 -11.50 -23.49
N LYS A 293 4.34 -11.31 -24.80
CA LYS A 293 3.35 -10.40 -25.41
C LYS A 293 3.47 -8.95 -24.92
N GLN A 294 4.70 -8.47 -24.71
CA GLN A 294 5.04 -7.11 -24.28
C GLN A 294 5.01 -6.13 -25.46
N LYS A 295 3.82 -5.93 -26.05
CA LYS A 295 3.64 -5.20 -27.31
C LYS A 295 4.17 -3.78 -27.26
N GLU A 296 3.90 -3.07 -26.18
CA GLU A 296 4.27 -1.67 -25.98
C GLU A 296 5.79 -1.50 -25.87
N PHE A 297 6.48 -2.47 -25.25
CA PHE A 297 7.93 -2.49 -25.14
C PHE A 297 8.59 -2.74 -26.50
N VAL A 298 8.10 -3.73 -27.24
CA VAL A 298 8.62 -4.04 -28.58
C VAL A 298 8.41 -2.86 -29.53
N ALA A 299 7.24 -2.21 -29.47
CA ALA A 299 6.90 -1.07 -30.32
C ALA A 299 7.61 0.25 -29.94
N HIS A 300 8.38 0.28 -28.85
CA HIS A 300 9.04 1.50 -28.40
C HIS A 300 10.07 2.00 -29.45
N ALA A 301 10.08 3.31 -29.71
CA ALA A 301 10.89 3.92 -30.78
C ALA A 301 12.38 3.54 -30.68
N TYR A 302 12.95 3.51 -29.48
CA TYR A 302 14.36 3.14 -29.28
C TYR A 302 14.63 1.67 -29.61
N VAL A 303 13.69 0.77 -29.32
CA VAL A 303 13.81 -0.65 -29.68
C VAL A 303 13.73 -0.81 -31.19
N GLN A 304 12.78 -0.11 -31.83
CA GLN A 304 12.61 -0.13 -33.28
C GLN A 304 13.83 0.42 -34.02
N GLN A 305 14.47 1.48 -33.52
CA GLN A 305 15.69 2.03 -34.12
C GLN A 305 16.86 1.04 -34.10
N ILE A 306 17.06 0.31 -32.99
CA ILE A 306 18.10 -0.73 -32.91
C ILE A 306 17.80 -1.88 -33.88
N LEU A 307 16.53 -2.26 -34.00
CA LEU A 307 16.11 -3.30 -34.93
C LEU A 307 16.29 -2.89 -36.40
N GLU A 308 15.94 -1.66 -36.75
CA GLU A 308 16.14 -1.12 -38.11
C GLU A 308 17.62 -1.09 -38.49
N THR A 309 18.48 -0.69 -37.53
CA THR A 309 19.93 -0.69 -37.72
C THR A 309 20.46 -2.10 -37.91
N ALA A 310 19.99 -3.07 -37.11
CA ALA A 310 20.39 -4.47 -37.22
C ALA A 310 19.83 -5.20 -38.44
N TRP A 311 18.76 -4.67 -39.05
CA TRP A 311 18.15 -5.20 -40.27
C TRP A 311 18.78 -4.62 -41.54
N SER A 312 19.23 -3.37 -41.48
CA SER A 312 19.80 -2.64 -42.63
C SER A 312 21.30 -2.88 -42.83
N GLY A 313 21.98 -3.42 -41.81
CA GLY A 313 23.38 -3.84 -41.86
C GLY A 313 23.53 -5.34 -42.02
#